data_AF-A0A7J8D344-F1
#
_entry.id   AF-A0A7J8D344-F1
#
_cell.length_a   1.000
_cell.length_b   1.000
_cell.length_c   1.000
_cell.angle_alpha   90.00
_cell.angle_beta   90.00
_cell.angle_gamma   90.00
#
_symmetry.space_group_name_H-M   'P 1'
#
loop_
_entity.id
_entity.type
_entity.pdbx_description
1 polymer ?
#
loop_
_entity_poly.entity_id
_entity_poly.type
_entity_poly.pdbx_seq_one_letter_code
_entity_poly.pdbx_strand_id
1 'polypeptide(L)'
;MPIVDKLKEALKPGRKDAADDGELGRLLAASAKKVLLQKIEFEPASKSFSYQLESLKSKYVLLNPRAEGAARHRSGDELQARRQGSEQVCESSGDGVPAPQKVLFPTERLSLQWERVYRVGAGLHNLGNTCFLNATVQCLTYTPPLANYLLSREHARSCRQGSFCMLCVMQTHIIQAFANSGNAIKPVSFIRDLRKIARHFRFGNQEDAHEFLRYTIDAMQRACLSGCANVKL
;
A
#
# COMPACT_ATOMS: atom_id res chain seq x y z
N MET A 1 8.95 -21.85 20.05
CA MET A 1 10.40 -21.87 20.34
C MET A 1 11.07 -20.68 19.67
N PRO A 2 11.78 -19.84 20.43
CA PRO A 2 12.67 -18.79 19.91
C PRO A 2 13.62 -19.32 18.83
N ILE A 3 13.90 -18.51 17.80
CA ILE A 3 14.80 -18.84 16.69
C ILE A 3 16.19 -19.28 17.20
N VAL A 4 16.62 -18.72 18.33
CA VAL A 4 17.88 -19.04 19.02
C VAL A 4 17.96 -20.51 19.44
N ASP A 5 16.85 -21.09 19.90
CA ASP A 5 16.84 -22.47 20.39
C ASP A 5 16.91 -23.48 19.25
N LYS A 6 16.27 -23.17 18.11
CA LYS A 6 16.38 -23.99 16.89
C LYS A 6 17.80 -23.98 16.33
N LEU A 7 18.48 -22.83 16.39
CA LEU A 7 19.86 -22.70 15.96
C LEU A 7 20.84 -23.44 16.88
N LYS A 8 20.59 -23.43 18.20
CA LYS A 8 21.38 -24.22 19.16
C LYS A 8 21.25 -25.72 18.94
N GLU A 9 20.04 -26.21 18.62
CA GLU A 9 19.84 -27.62 18.26
C GLU A 9 20.55 -28.01 16.97
N ALA A 10 20.54 -27.14 15.95
CA ALA A 10 21.20 -27.40 14.67
C ALA A 10 22.74 -27.44 14.76
N LEU A 11 23.32 -26.82 15.79
CA LEU A 11 24.77 -26.77 16.02
C LEU A 11 25.28 -27.89 16.94
N LYS A 12 24.44 -28.85 17.35
CA LYS A 12 24.89 -29.99 18.17
C LYS A 12 25.75 -30.94 17.33
N PRO A 13 26.99 -31.26 17.76
CA PRO A 13 27.86 -32.17 17.02
C PRO A 13 27.34 -33.60 17.18
N GLY A 14 26.67 -34.12 16.16
CA GLY A 14 26.04 -35.43 16.25
C GLY A 14 25.44 -35.97 14.95
N ARG A 15 26.24 -36.10 13.88
CA ARG A 15 26.06 -37.15 12.87
C ARG A 15 27.37 -37.34 12.10
N LYS A 16 27.96 -38.51 12.24
CA LYS A 16 29.13 -38.95 11.47
C LYS A 16 28.65 -39.27 10.06
N ASP A 17 29.27 -38.68 9.04
CA ASP A 17 29.63 -39.35 7.79
C ASP A 17 30.72 -38.54 7.05
N ALA A 18 31.75 -39.27 6.59
CA ALA A 18 32.74 -38.93 5.55
C ALA A 18 33.60 -37.64 5.66
N ALA A 19 34.66 -37.74 6.47
CA ALA A 19 36.08 -37.35 6.25
C ALA A 19 36.55 -36.03 5.59
N ASP A 20 35.73 -35.16 5.01
CA ASP A 20 36.17 -33.85 4.47
C ASP A 20 35.23 -32.68 4.85
N ASP A 21 33.95 -32.97 5.13
CA ASP A 21 32.94 -31.98 5.52
C ASP A 21 33.13 -31.45 6.96
N GLY A 22 33.97 -32.15 7.75
CA GLY A 22 34.24 -31.82 9.14
C GLY A 22 35.03 -30.53 9.33
N GLU A 23 35.88 -30.14 8.38
CA GLU A 23 36.67 -28.90 8.48
C GLU A 23 35.84 -27.67 8.18
N LEU A 24 35.06 -27.69 7.09
CA LEU A 24 34.15 -26.61 6.72
C LEU A 24 33.05 -26.43 7.78
N GLY A 25 32.46 -27.53 8.27
CA GLY A 25 31.48 -27.49 9.36
C GLY A 25 32.06 -26.90 10.65
N ARG A 26 33.31 -27.21 10.99
CA ARG A 26 34.02 -26.61 12.14
C ARG A 26 34.29 -25.12 11.94
N LEU A 27 34.70 -24.70 10.73
CA LEU A 27 34.95 -23.29 10.41
C LEU A 27 33.67 -22.46 10.45
N LEU A 28 32.57 -22.98 9.91
CA LEU A 28 31.26 -22.34 9.96
C LEU A 28 30.72 -22.27 11.39
N ALA A 29 30.81 -23.37 12.15
CA ALA A 29 30.40 -23.38 13.56
C ALA A 29 31.25 -22.42 14.40
N ALA A 30 32.56 -22.35 14.19
CA ALA A 30 33.44 -21.42 14.88
C ALA A 30 33.11 -19.95 14.55
N SER A 31 32.88 -19.65 13.27
CA SER A 31 32.52 -18.31 12.80
C SER A 31 31.14 -17.88 13.31
N ALA A 32 30.15 -18.77 13.24
CA ALA A 32 28.81 -18.51 13.76
C ALA A 32 28.81 -18.37 15.29
N LYS A 33 29.58 -19.19 16.01
CA LYS A 33 29.74 -19.09 17.48
C LYS A 33 30.37 -17.75 17.88
N LYS A 34 31.34 -17.26 17.11
CA LYS A 34 31.97 -15.95 17.36
C LYS A 34 30.97 -14.80 17.24
N VAL A 35 30.08 -14.83 16.25
CA VAL A 35 29.06 -13.78 16.04
C VAL A 35 27.91 -13.90 17.03
N LEU A 36 27.41 -15.11 17.26
CA LEU A 36 26.19 -15.35 18.05
C LEU A 36 26.44 -15.33 19.57
N LEU A 37 27.66 -15.63 20.02
CA LEU A 37 28.03 -15.57 21.43
C LEU A 37 28.80 -14.30 21.80
N GLN A 38 28.97 -13.36 20.86
CA GLN A 38 29.53 -12.07 21.20
C GLN A 38 28.59 -11.37 22.17
N LYS A 39 29.05 -11.17 23.40
CA LYS A 39 28.30 -10.43 24.42
C LYS A 39 28.19 -8.98 23.95
N ILE A 40 27.01 -8.60 23.48
CA ILE A 40 26.71 -7.21 23.13
C ILE A 40 26.36 -6.51 24.44
N GLU A 41 27.28 -5.68 24.92
CA GLU A 41 27.01 -4.78 26.03
C GLU A 41 26.32 -3.54 25.46
N PHE A 42 25.03 -3.41 25.78
CA PHE A 42 24.23 -2.27 25.39
C PHE A 42 24.49 -1.14 26.38
N GLU A 43 25.22 -0.13 25.93
CA GLU A 43 25.34 1.14 26.67
C GLU A 43 24.16 2.04 26.31
N PRO A 44 23.43 2.59 27.31
CA PRO A 44 22.43 3.62 27.06
C PRO A 44 23.06 4.79 26.30
N ALA A 45 22.38 5.29 25.28
CA ALA A 45 22.86 6.44 24.51
C ALA A 45 23.04 7.65 25.43
N SER A 46 24.30 8.04 25.69
CA SER A 46 24.66 9.20 26.53
C SER A 46 24.41 10.54 25.83
N LYS A 47 24.18 10.50 24.52
CA LYS A 47 23.76 11.65 23.73
C LYS A 47 22.34 11.38 23.25
N SER A 48 21.43 12.31 23.53
CA SER A 48 20.17 12.40 22.81
C SER A 48 20.48 12.37 21.31
N PHE A 49 19.62 11.76 20.50
CA PHE A 49 19.69 11.83 19.05
C PHE A 49 19.31 13.26 18.60
N SER A 50 20.08 14.25 19.07
CA SER A 50 20.03 15.63 18.64
C SER A 50 20.71 15.66 17.29
N TYR A 51 19.92 15.39 16.27
CA TYR A 51 20.06 15.93 14.93
C TYR A 51 21.38 16.68 14.67
N GLN A 52 22.37 15.97 14.13
CA GLN A 52 23.39 16.58 13.27
C GLN A 52 22.75 17.10 11.96
N LEU A 53 21.50 17.59 12.00
CA LEU A 53 20.82 18.21 10.86
C LEU A 53 21.53 19.47 10.43
N GLU A 54 22.17 20.23 11.34
CA GLU A 54 22.77 21.51 10.96
C GLU A 54 23.87 21.36 9.90
N SER A 55 24.71 20.33 9.99
CA SER A 55 25.72 20.08 8.95
C SER A 55 25.13 19.50 7.66
N LEU A 56 23.90 18.98 7.71
CA LEU A 56 23.21 18.35 6.57
C LEU A 56 22.21 19.30 5.89
N LYS A 57 21.80 20.40 6.54
CA LYS A 57 20.89 21.43 5.99
C LYS A 57 21.44 22.11 4.74
N SER A 58 22.76 22.24 4.60
CA SER A 58 23.39 22.78 3.39
C SER A 58 23.40 21.81 2.22
N LYS A 59 23.09 20.52 2.45
CA LYS A 59 23.13 19.47 1.43
C LYS A 59 21.75 18.94 1.02
N TYR A 60 20.71 19.18 1.82
CA TYR A 60 19.37 18.64 1.58
C TYR A 60 18.29 19.72 1.76
N VAL A 61 17.37 19.79 0.80
CA VAL A 61 16.19 20.68 0.84
C VAL A 61 15.04 19.98 1.55
N LEU A 62 14.42 20.67 2.52
CA LEU A 62 13.33 20.15 3.33
C LEU A 62 11.99 20.33 2.61
N LEU A 63 11.39 19.25 2.10
CA LEU A 63 10.17 19.30 1.27
C LEU A 63 8.85 19.52 2.06
N ASN A 64 8.89 19.79 3.36
CA ASN A 64 7.72 20.22 4.14
C ASN A 64 8.13 20.72 5.53
N PRO A 65 8.34 22.02 5.74
CA PRO A 65 8.54 22.55 7.09
C PRO A 65 7.19 22.54 7.81
N ARG A 66 7.04 21.69 8.84
CA ARG A 66 5.87 21.75 9.71
C ARG A 66 5.87 23.09 10.45
N ALA A 67 4.80 23.85 10.29
CA ALA A 67 4.54 25.06 11.07
C ALA A 67 4.26 24.65 12.53
N GLU A 68 5.21 24.90 13.42
CA GLU A 68 4.96 24.82 14.85
C GLU A 68 4.22 26.09 15.30
N GLY A 69 3.12 25.87 16.02
CA GLY A 69 2.18 26.91 16.44
C GLY A 69 2.78 27.92 17.40
N ALA A 70 2.50 29.20 17.16
CA ALA A 70 2.73 30.27 18.11
C ALA A 70 1.47 30.50 18.96
N ALA A 71 1.67 30.43 20.28
CA ALA A 71 0.71 30.81 21.30
C ALA A 71 0.46 32.33 21.33
N ARG A 72 -0.82 32.69 21.52
CA ARG A 72 -1.41 33.83 22.26
C ARG A 72 -0.67 35.19 22.27
N HIS A 73 -1.38 36.24 21.83
CA HIS A 73 -1.56 37.48 22.59
C HIS A 73 -2.88 38.20 22.20
N ARG A 74 -3.62 38.67 23.23
CA ARG A 74 -4.82 39.52 23.14
C ARG A 74 -4.43 40.98 22.85
N SER A 75 -5.28 41.70 22.11
CA SER A 75 -5.81 43.05 22.38
C SER A 75 -6.79 43.43 21.27
N GLY A 76 -7.93 44.03 21.62
CA GLY A 76 -8.99 44.40 20.68
C GLY A 76 -8.86 45.83 20.15
N ASP A 77 -9.55 46.11 19.04
CA ASP A 77 -10.45 47.25 18.90
C ASP A 77 -11.32 47.08 17.62
N GLU A 78 -12.54 47.60 17.65
CA GLU A 78 -13.50 47.62 16.53
C GLU A 78 -13.08 48.61 15.43
N LEU A 79 -13.51 48.37 14.18
CA LEU A 79 -14.19 49.36 13.30
C LEU A 79 -14.50 48.79 11.90
N GLN A 80 -15.70 49.10 11.43
CA GLN A 80 -16.25 48.77 10.10
C GLN A 80 -15.70 49.70 9.01
N ALA A 81 -15.46 49.21 7.78
CA ALA A 81 -15.78 49.90 6.53
C ALA A 81 -15.48 49.09 5.24
N ARG A 82 -16.54 48.92 4.44
CA ARG A 82 -16.65 48.85 2.97
C ARG A 82 -15.41 48.73 2.04
N ARG A 83 -15.62 47.83 1.07
CA ARG A 83 -15.51 47.95 -0.41
C ARG A 83 -14.21 47.59 -1.14
N GLN A 84 -14.47 46.79 -2.17
CA GLN A 84 -13.85 46.69 -3.50
C GLN A 84 -12.61 45.82 -3.64
N GLY A 85 -12.64 45.06 -4.74
CA GLY A 85 -11.79 43.92 -5.00
C GLY A 85 -10.45 44.27 -5.60
N SER A 86 -9.57 43.29 -5.54
CA SER A 86 -8.47 43.12 -6.46
C SER A 86 -8.18 41.62 -6.51
N GLU A 87 -8.23 41.08 -7.73
CA GLU A 87 -7.76 39.75 -8.06
C GLU A 87 -6.30 39.61 -7.60
N GLN A 88 -6.05 38.75 -6.61
CA GLN A 88 -4.71 38.34 -6.23
C GLN A 88 -4.48 36.92 -6.75
N VAL A 89 -3.71 36.88 -7.83
CA VAL A 89 -3.06 35.71 -8.39
C VAL A 89 -2.31 35.00 -7.25
N CYS A 90 -2.75 33.80 -6.91
CA CYS A 90 -1.99 32.91 -6.05
C CYS A 90 -0.81 32.39 -6.88
N GLU A 91 0.38 32.94 -6.62
CA GLU A 91 1.64 32.41 -7.14
C GLU A 91 1.80 30.97 -6.62
N SER A 92 1.46 30.01 -7.47
CA SER A 92 1.76 28.61 -7.25
C SER A 92 3.28 28.45 -7.26
N SER A 93 3.85 28.16 -6.10
CA SER A 93 5.20 27.61 -5.97
C SER A 93 5.19 26.19 -6.56
N GLY A 94 5.21 26.11 -7.89
CA GLY A 94 5.18 24.84 -8.63
C GLY A 94 6.54 24.15 -8.57
N ASP A 95 6.51 22.83 -8.45
CA ASP A 95 7.65 21.89 -8.47
C ASP A 95 8.44 21.83 -9.80
N GLY A 96 8.23 22.80 -10.70
CA GLY A 96 8.81 22.84 -12.03
C GLY A 96 8.20 21.84 -13.01
N VAL A 97 7.20 21.06 -12.61
CA VAL A 97 6.50 20.12 -13.50
C VAL A 97 5.39 20.86 -14.25
N PRO A 98 5.36 20.81 -15.59
CA PRO A 98 4.29 21.44 -16.35
C PRO A 98 2.94 20.81 -16.01
N ALA A 99 1.89 21.64 -15.95
CA ALA A 99 0.54 21.15 -15.69
C ALA A 99 0.14 20.08 -16.73
N PRO A 100 -0.56 19.01 -16.30
CA PRO A 100 -0.94 17.94 -17.21
C PRO A 100 -1.87 18.44 -18.31
N GLN A 101 -1.61 18.06 -19.56
CA GLN A 101 -2.45 18.42 -20.71
C GLN A 101 -3.89 17.93 -20.58
N LYS A 102 -4.10 16.85 -19.83
CA LYS A 102 -5.42 16.29 -19.55
C LYS A 102 -5.46 15.68 -18.17
N VAL A 103 -6.37 16.17 -17.34
CA VAL A 103 -6.72 15.56 -16.05
C VAL A 103 -7.83 14.55 -16.29
N LEU A 104 -7.52 13.25 -16.16
CA LEU A 104 -8.51 12.18 -16.34
C LEU A 104 -9.47 12.07 -15.16
N PHE A 105 -8.96 12.28 -13.95
CA PHE A 105 -9.70 12.19 -12.70
C PHE A 105 -9.34 13.39 -11.81
N PRO A 106 -10.21 14.41 -11.74
CA PRO A 106 -9.99 15.56 -10.87
C PRO A 106 -9.96 15.14 -9.40
N THR A 107 -9.00 15.65 -8.63
CA THR A 107 -8.82 15.30 -7.21
C THR A 107 -10.02 15.74 -6.37
N GLU A 108 -10.73 16.78 -6.80
CA GLU A 108 -11.91 17.33 -6.14
C GLU A 108 -13.09 16.37 -6.19
N ARG A 109 -13.09 15.41 -7.12
CA ARG A 109 -14.10 14.35 -7.21
C ARG A 109 -13.78 13.14 -6.33
N LEU A 110 -12.62 13.10 -5.68
CA LEU A 110 -12.22 11.99 -4.81
C LEU A 110 -12.64 12.26 -3.36
N SER A 111 -13.61 11.50 -2.87
CA SER A 111 -13.93 11.46 -1.44
C SER A 111 -13.02 10.46 -0.73
N LEU A 112 -12.19 10.95 0.20
CA LEU A 112 -11.34 10.13 1.08
C LEU A 112 -12.11 9.47 2.23
N GLN A 113 -13.38 9.83 2.39
CA GLN A 113 -14.27 9.32 3.45
C GLN A 113 -15.37 8.45 2.83
N TRP A 114 -16.01 7.63 3.66
CA TRP A 114 -17.21 6.88 3.23
C TRP A 114 -18.36 7.85 2.97
N GLU A 115 -18.91 7.87 1.75
CA GLU A 115 -20.08 8.69 1.43
C GLU A 115 -21.36 8.18 2.12
N ARG A 116 -21.39 6.88 2.43
CA ARG A 116 -22.49 6.21 3.11
C ARG A 116 -21.93 5.19 4.10
N VAL A 117 -22.62 5.02 5.22
CA VAL A 117 -22.27 4.00 6.20
C VAL A 117 -22.82 2.65 5.72
N TYR A 118 -21.94 1.68 5.53
CA TYR A 118 -22.30 0.30 5.19
C TYR A 118 -22.12 -0.60 6.40
N ARG A 119 -22.94 -1.65 6.51
CA ARG A 119 -22.61 -2.76 7.41
C ARG A 119 -21.32 -3.42 6.94
N VAL A 120 -20.62 -4.10 7.85
CA VAL A 120 -19.44 -4.91 7.51
C VAL A 120 -19.82 -5.89 6.40
N GLY A 121 -19.12 -5.80 5.27
CA GLY A 121 -19.36 -6.64 4.10
C GLY A 121 -19.05 -8.11 4.37
N ALA A 122 -19.43 -8.96 3.41
CA ALA A 122 -19.22 -10.39 3.46
C ALA A 122 -17.73 -10.77 3.60
N GLY A 123 -17.46 -11.84 4.33
CA GLY A 123 -16.18 -12.53 4.29
C GLY A 123 -15.96 -13.22 2.93
N LEU A 124 -14.75 -13.74 2.71
CA LEU A 124 -14.41 -14.51 1.52
C LEU A 124 -14.06 -15.95 1.89
N HIS A 125 -14.69 -16.91 1.23
CA HIS A 125 -14.29 -18.31 1.35
C HIS A 125 -12.87 -18.52 0.82
N ASN A 126 -12.05 -19.24 1.58
CA ASN A 126 -10.77 -19.74 1.08
C ASN A 126 -11.04 -21.01 0.25
N LEU A 127 -10.62 -20.99 -1.02
CA LEU A 127 -10.93 -22.04 -1.99
C LEU A 127 -9.71 -22.92 -2.31
N GLY A 128 -8.75 -22.97 -1.38
CA GLY A 128 -7.47 -23.66 -1.53
C GLY A 128 -6.36 -22.67 -1.89
N ASN A 129 -5.56 -22.31 -0.89
CA ASN A 129 -4.46 -21.34 -1.00
C ASN A 129 -4.85 -19.96 -1.58
N THR A 130 -6.11 -19.53 -1.46
CA THR A 130 -6.55 -18.21 -1.96
C THR A 130 -6.54 -17.12 -0.90
N CYS A 131 -5.90 -17.33 0.26
CA CYS A 131 -5.89 -16.36 1.35
C CYS A 131 -5.15 -15.06 0.99
N PHE A 132 -4.08 -15.13 0.17
CA PHE A 132 -3.36 -13.96 -0.32
C PHE A 132 -4.27 -13.02 -1.13
N LEU A 133 -5.10 -13.60 -2.01
CA LEU A 133 -6.13 -12.92 -2.79
C LEU A 133 -7.20 -12.35 -1.87
N ASN A 134 -7.74 -13.18 -0.97
CA ASN A 134 -8.83 -12.77 -0.08
C ASN A 134 -8.44 -11.58 0.78
N ALA A 135 -7.25 -11.60 1.38
CA ALA A 135 -6.75 -10.50 2.21
C ALA A 135 -6.60 -9.21 1.38
N THR A 136 -5.97 -9.31 0.20
CA THR A 136 -5.76 -8.17 -0.70
C THR A 136 -7.08 -7.55 -1.16
N VAL A 137 -8.03 -8.38 -1.60
CA VAL A 137 -9.33 -7.93 -2.09
C VAL A 137 -10.13 -7.27 -0.97
N GLN A 138 -10.10 -7.80 0.26
CA GLN A 138 -10.75 -7.16 1.40
C GLN A 138 -10.14 -5.78 1.72
N CYS A 139 -8.80 -5.64 1.71
CA CYS A 139 -8.16 -4.34 1.88
C CYS A 139 -8.62 -3.31 0.83
N LEU A 140 -8.70 -3.72 -0.44
CA LEU A 140 -9.19 -2.86 -1.52
C LEU A 140 -10.68 -2.52 -1.35
N THR A 141 -11.51 -3.47 -0.94
CA THR A 141 -12.96 -3.27 -0.70
C THR A 141 -13.22 -2.22 0.36
N TYR A 142 -12.35 -2.11 1.37
CA TYR A 142 -12.47 -1.12 2.46
C TYR A 142 -11.64 0.15 2.25
N THR A 143 -11.20 0.43 1.01
CA THR A 143 -10.57 1.71 0.65
C THR A 143 -11.65 2.70 0.19
N PRO A 144 -12.03 3.73 0.99
CA PRO A 144 -13.24 4.52 0.75
C PRO A 144 -13.31 5.18 -0.64
N PRO A 145 -12.25 5.83 -1.16
CA PRO A 145 -12.29 6.41 -2.51
C PRO A 145 -12.64 5.38 -3.60
N LEU A 146 -12.01 4.20 -3.52
CA LEU A 146 -12.23 3.13 -4.48
C LEU A 146 -13.63 2.54 -4.35
N ALA A 147 -14.08 2.31 -3.11
CA ALA A 147 -15.40 1.79 -2.84
C ALA A 147 -16.50 2.74 -3.31
N ASN A 148 -16.41 4.05 -2.99
CA ASN A 148 -17.35 5.06 -3.45
C ASN A 148 -17.44 5.09 -4.97
N TYR A 149 -16.30 5.12 -5.66
CA TYR A 149 -16.24 5.13 -7.13
C TYR A 149 -16.88 3.88 -7.76
N LEU A 150 -16.61 2.70 -7.22
CA LEU A 150 -17.17 1.46 -7.77
C LEU A 150 -18.65 1.30 -7.43
N LEU A 151 -19.09 1.74 -6.25
CA LEU A 151 -20.49 1.70 -5.84
C LEU A 151 -21.37 2.69 -6.62
N SER A 152 -20.81 3.80 -7.14
CA SER A 152 -21.54 4.72 -8.04
C SER A 152 -21.86 4.08 -9.40
N ARG A 153 -21.17 2.99 -9.75
CA ARG A 153 -21.26 2.26 -11.03
C ARG A 153 -20.93 3.11 -12.26
N GLU A 154 -20.26 4.24 -12.09
CA GLU A 154 -19.84 5.12 -13.20
C GLU A 154 -18.96 4.35 -14.20
N HIS A 155 -18.00 3.56 -13.72
CA HIS A 155 -17.13 2.76 -14.58
C HIS A 155 -17.92 1.82 -15.49
N ALA A 156 -18.78 0.97 -14.91
CA ALA A 156 -19.52 -0.05 -15.65
C ALA A 156 -20.41 0.52 -16.76
N ARG A 157 -20.93 1.75 -16.62
CA ARG A 157 -21.74 2.42 -17.66
C ARG A 157 -20.91 2.85 -18.86
N SER A 158 -19.63 3.13 -18.66
CA SER A 158 -18.70 3.61 -19.69
C SER A 158 -17.71 2.55 -20.19
N CYS A 159 -17.64 1.39 -19.54
CA CYS A 159 -16.65 0.37 -19.83
C CYS A 159 -16.90 -0.28 -21.19
N ARG A 160 -15.90 -0.25 -22.07
CA ARG A 160 -15.93 -0.85 -23.42
C ARG A 160 -15.03 -2.07 -23.56
N GLN A 161 -14.47 -2.56 -22.45
CA GLN A 161 -13.60 -3.73 -22.46
C GLN A 161 -14.43 -5.01 -22.62
N GLY A 162 -14.20 -5.76 -23.69
CA GLY A 162 -15.02 -6.93 -24.03
C GLY A 162 -14.73 -8.16 -23.17
N SER A 163 -13.47 -8.54 -22.96
CA SER A 163 -13.11 -9.87 -22.42
C SER A 163 -12.69 -9.88 -20.94
N PHE A 164 -12.14 -8.77 -20.44
CA PHE A 164 -11.71 -8.63 -19.05
C PHE A 164 -11.54 -7.17 -18.70
N CYS A 165 -12.12 -6.77 -17.57
CA CYS A 165 -11.89 -5.48 -16.95
C CYS A 165 -11.77 -5.67 -15.45
N MET A 166 -10.60 -5.32 -14.90
CA MET A 166 -10.35 -5.51 -13.47
C MET A 166 -11.24 -4.62 -12.60
N LEU A 167 -11.57 -3.41 -13.06
CA LEU A 167 -12.51 -2.53 -12.37
C LEU A 167 -13.93 -3.11 -12.36
N CYS A 168 -14.39 -3.74 -13.46
CA CYS A 168 -15.69 -4.43 -13.46
C CYS A 168 -15.72 -5.63 -12.51
N VAL A 169 -14.61 -6.39 -12.44
CA VAL A 169 -14.45 -7.51 -11.49
C VAL A 169 -14.52 -6.98 -10.05
N MET A 170 -13.74 -5.94 -9.73
CA MET A 170 -13.73 -5.32 -8.41
C MET A 170 -15.10 -4.71 -8.07
N GLN A 171 -15.74 -4.01 -9.01
CA GLN A 171 -17.06 -3.41 -8.82
C GLN A 171 -18.10 -4.46 -8.44
N THR A 172 -18.14 -5.56 -9.19
CA THR A 172 -19.06 -6.66 -8.93
C THR A 172 -18.81 -7.25 -7.54
N HIS A 173 -17.54 -7.43 -7.17
CA HIS A 173 -17.17 -7.93 -5.84
C HIS A 173 -17.62 -6.99 -4.72
N ILE A 174 -17.34 -5.69 -4.80
CA ILE A 174 -17.72 -4.72 -3.76
C ILE A 174 -19.24 -4.69 -3.56
N ILE A 175 -20.01 -4.68 -4.66
CA ILE A 175 -21.47 -4.74 -4.60
C ILE A 175 -21.93 -6.02 -3.89
N GLN A 176 -21.36 -7.18 -4.25
CA GLN A 176 -21.69 -8.45 -3.62
C GLN A 176 -21.29 -8.50 -2.15
N ALA A 177 -20.12 -7.97 -1.79
CA ALA A 177 -19.63 -7.94 -0.43
C ALA A 177 -20.59 -7.17 0.47
N PHE A 178 -20.98 -5.96 0.09
CA PHE A 178 -21.90 -5.15 0.90
C PHE A 178 -23.36 -5.63 0.87
N ALA A 179 -23.79 -6.29 -0.22
CA ALA A 179 -25.14 -6.88 -0.30
C ALA A 179 -25.30 -8.14 0.56
N ASN A 180 -24.21 -8.83 0.92
CA ASN A 180 -24.22 -10.09 1.66
C ASN A 180 -23.58 -9.96 3.04
N SER A 181 -23.75 -8.82 3.70
CA SER A 181 -23.25 -8.57 5.06
C SER A 181 -23.60 -9.71 6.02
N GLY A 182 -22.62 -10.17 6.81
CA GLY A 182 -22.76 -11.29 7.73
C GLY A 182 -22.56 -12.69 7.12
N ASN A 183 -22.43 -12.80 5.80
CA ASN A 183 -22.17 -14.06 5.12
C ASN A 183 -20.72 -14.16 4.62
N ALA A 184 -20.38 -15.28 3.99
CA ALA A 184 -19.16 -15.44 3.20
C ALA A 184 -19.52 -15.70 1.73
N ILE A 185 -18.81 -15.05 0.81
CA ILE A 185 -18.98 -15.21 -0.64
C ILE A 185 -17.73 -15.81 -1.27
N LYS A 186 -17.89 -16.44 -2.44
CA LYS A 186 -16.77 -17.03 -3.20
C LYS A 186 -16.24 -16.00 -4.21
N PRO A 187 -14.93 -15.66 -4.22
CA PRO A 187 -14.37 -14.69 -5.17
C PRO A 187 -14.12 -15.32 -6.55
N VAL A 188 -15.13 -15.97 -7.14
CA VAL A 188 -15.02 -16.78 -8.36
C VAL A 188 -14.50 -15.97 -9.55
N SER A 189 -14.92 -14.70 -9.68
CA SER A 189 -14.47 -13.82 -10.77
C SER A 189 -12.95 -13.59 -10.74
N PHE A 190 -12.37 -13.38 -9.55
CA PHE A 190 -10.92 -13.21 -9.43
C PHE A 190 -10.17 -14.51 -9.76
N ILE A 191 -10.70 -15.66 -9.33
CA ILE A 191 -10.06 -16.96 -9.59
C ILE A 191 -10.09 -17.30 -11.07
N ARG A 192 -11.25 -17.11 -11.73
CA ARG A 192 -11.42 -17.35 -13.16
C ARG A 192 -10.48 -16.50 -13.99
N ASP A 193 -10.31 -15.23 -13.60
CA ASP A 193 -9.52 -14.25 -14.34
C ASP A 193 -8.10 -14.05 -13.78
N LEU A 194 -7.64 -14.93 -12.88
CA LEU A 194 -6.35 -14.81 -12.17
C LEU A 194 -5.16 -14.66 -13.11
N ARG A 195 -5.15 -15.45 -14.19
CA ARG A 195 -4.11 -15.39 -15.24
C ARG A 195 -4.14 -14.11 -16.08
N LYS A 196 -5.27 -13.40 -16.10
CA LYS A 196 -5.41 -12.11 -16.76
C LYS A 196 -4.91 -10.97 -15.86
N ILE A 197 -4.88 -11.18 -14.54
CA ILE A 197 -4.26 -10.28 -13.57
C ILE A 197 -2.73 -10.39 -13.67
N ALA A 198 -2.20 -11.61 -13.59
CA ALA A 198 -0.79 -11.89 -13.88
C ALA A 198 -0.62 -13.30 -14.49
N ARG A 199 0.23 -13.41 -15.52
CA ARG A 199 0.33 -14.65 -16.33
C ARG A 199 0.85 -15.86 -15.54
N HIS A 200 1.69 -15.64 -14.53
CA HIS A 200 2.34 -16.69 -13.75
C HIS A 200 1.47 -17.23 -12.60
N PHE A 201 0.47 -16.47 -12.15
CA PHE A 201 -0.42 -16.96 -11.10
C PHE A 201 -1.20 -18.19 -11.55
N ARG A 202 -1.27 -19.18 -10.65
CA ARG A 202 -2.04 -20.41 -10.85
C ARG A 202 -2.97 -20.65 -9.68
N PHE A 203 -4.22 -20.97 -10.00
CA PHE A 203 -5.19 -21.34 -8.98
C PHE A 203 -4.69 -22.57 -8.21
N GLY A 204 -4.83 -22.54 -6.88
CA GLY A 204 -4.37 -23.58 -5.96
C GLY A 204 -2.94 -23.38 -5.43
N ASN A 205 -2.14 -22.50 -6.03
CA ASN A 205 -0.83 -22.14 -5.49
C ASN A 205 -0.95 -21.07 -4.40
N GLN A 206 -0.06 -21.14 -3.39
CA GLN A 206 0.23 -19.98 -2.54
C GLN A 206 1.02 -18.96 -3.37
N GLU A 207 0.68 -17.69 -3.25
CA GLU A 207 1.33 -16.58 -3.95
C GLU A 207 1.57 -15.44 -2.95
N ASP A 208 2.45 -14.49 -3.30
CA ASP A 208 2.71 -13.31 -2.48
C ASP A 208 1.54 -12.30 -2.59
N ALA A 209 0.99 -11.88 -1.45
CA ALA A 209 -0.15 -10.97 -1.40
C ALA A 209 0.17 -9.57 -1.93
N HIS A 210 1.37 -9.07 -1.68
CA HIS A 210 1.81 -7.78 -2.16
C HIS A 210 2.05 -7.81 -3.68
N GLU A 211 2.59 -8.89 -4.21
CA GLU A 211 2.68 -9.11 -5.65
C GLU A 211 1.28 -9.11 -6.30
N PHE A 212 0.33 -9.87 -5.74
CA PHE A 212 -1.04 -9.90 -6.22
C PHE A 212 -1.72 -8.52 -6.17
N LEU A 213 -1.48 -7.74 -5.10
CA LEU A 213 -1.96 -6.36 -4.97
C LEU A 213 -1.43 -5.48 -6.10
N ARG A 214 -0.12 -5.53 -6.37
CA ARG A 214 0.51 -4.71 -7.43
C ARG A 214 -0.10 -5.01 -8.79
N TYR A 215 -0.21 -6.29 -9.16
CA TYR A 215 -0.83 -6.67 -10.44
C TYR A 215 -2.31 -6.31 -10.52
N THR A 216 -3.03 -6.41 -9.40
CA THR A 216 -4.44 -6.01 -9.34
C THR A 216 -4.62 -4.50 -9.57
N ILE A 217 -3.82 -3.66 -8.92
CA ILE A 217 -3.85 -2.20 -9.11
C ILE A 217 -3.46 -1.83 -10.54
N ASP A 218 -2.40 -2.42 -11.07
CA ASP A 218 -1.93 -2.21 -12.44
C ASP A 218 -2.98 -2.61 -13.49
N ALA A 219 -3.68 -3.74 -13.27
CA ALA A 219 -4.81 -4.15 -14.10
C ALA A 219 -6.01 -3.19 -13.99
N MET A 220 -6.30 -2.62 -12.81
CA MET A 220 -7.31 -1.57 -12.65
C MET A 220 -6.91 -0.28 -13.36
N GLN A 221 -5.64 0.13 -13.28
CA GLN A 221 -5.12 1.32 -13.96
C GLN A 221 -5.22 1.19 -15.48
N ARG A 222 -4.82 0.04 -16.06
CA ARG A 222 -5.04 -0.26 -17.48
C ARG A 222 -6.52 -0.17 -17.86
N ALA A 223 -7.39 -0.68 -17.00
CA ALA A 223 -8.83 -0.62 -17.24
C ALA A 223 -9.35 0.84 -17.30
N CYS A 224 -8.87 1.74 -16.43
CA CYS A 224 -9.18 3.16 -16.52
C CYS A 224 -8.70 3.79 -17.84
N LEU A 225 -7.46 3.48 -18.25
CA LEU A 225 -6.82 4.12 -19.40
C LEU A 225 -7.32 3.60 -20.75
N SER A 226 -7.80 2.36 -20.82
CA SER A 226 -8.33 1.75 -22.06
C SER A 226 -9.53 2.51 -22.65
N GLY A 227 -10.32 3.18 -21.82
CA GLY A 227 -11.42 4.06 -22.25
C GLY A 227 -10.95 5.46 -22.69
N CYS A 228 -9.68 5.80 -22.45
CA CYS A 228 -9.09 7.11 -22.72
C CYS A 228 -8.19 7.11 -23.97
N ALA A 229 -8.24 6.06 -24.80
CA ALA A 229 -7.33 5.78 -25.92
C ALA A 229 -7.18 6.86 -27.04
N ASN A 230 -7.74 8.05 -26.86
CA ASN A 230 -7.39 9.23 -27.66
C ASN A 230 -6.25 10.07 -27.03
N VAL A 231 -5.63 9.61 -25.95
CA VAL A 231 -4.43 10.24 -25.39
C VAL A 231 -3.22 9.43 -25.84
N LYS A 232 -2.57 9.87 -26.93
CA LYS A 232 -1.21 9.41 -27.24
C LYS A 232 -0.29 9.95 -26.14
N LEU A 233 0.36 9.03 -25.41
CA LEU A 233 1.52 9.36 -24.57
C LEU A 233 2.73 9.62 -25.45
#